data_AF-A0A9Q2FM45-F1
#
_entry.id   AF-A0A9Q2FM45-F1
#
_cell.length_a   1.000
_cell.length_b   1.000
_cell.length_c   1.000
_cell.angle_alpha   90.00
_cell.angle_beta   90.00
_cell.angle_gamma   90.00
#
_symmetry.space_group_name_H-M   'P 1'
#
loop_
_entity.id
_entity.type
_entity.pdbx_description
1 polymer ?
#
loop_
_entity_poly.entity_id
_entity_poly.type
_entity_poly.pdbx_seq_one_letter_code
_entity_poly.pdbx_strand_id
1 'polypeptide(L)'
;MTFKRRIASLLSSKGKVEEGVRLMEAGDSVRGFALLSRLAIAGDTEASFRIGRAYLDGTGVPPSLEEGAYWMLGAAKAGHVEAAFVLATLYTIGFPEGFEIRKTAATFDLAAPPTLGTRHPDFHKGFHWGQIAANAGSADAQALLGYILTNGPEDLRDAVQARAWYERSAAAGCSQGHLGLALAILHQAETDEARTLAAHHLKEATKGGLGTAFDILGRMSEAGAGVPRDMGAAARYYQQAAERNIVGAQARYGLFLLEGVGIEQHYGRAETWLRRAALNGDAESAALLGDLYAQGGELPPNLMEAANWYRLAAEQKHGGAARALGLLYLTGNGVHRDPDVATHWFQVASEAGDRHADADFGNLILTGASATDDEKQALKERFERAAERGDLVGAFNLGVCFDQGVGGTVDSREAARWMQKAADGVVNAQFWYGKMLLEGRGVHADPIQAMHWMEKAAEAGMGEAQVAVGQLLVTGQINGRKDHGRAMELYRAAAESGNVDAMFSLAAMYGGGHDVPENRVEAQKWFMKAAQLGNGLAQLMLGRYLIRGLAGVTDLQEGRKWLEHAKAQGIADAEAELINLDAAQPDEDD
;
A
#
# COMPACT_ATOMS: atom_id res chain seq x y z
N MET A 1 55.23 15.62 45.97
CA MET A 1 54.28 16.67 46.38
C MET A 1 53.90 16.46 47.84
N THR A 2 54.00 17.48 48.69
CA THR A 2 53.69 17.41 50.13
C THR A 2 52.18 17.27 50.39
N PHE A 3 51.80 16.55 51.45
CA PHE A 3 50.40 16.29 51.89
C PHE A 3 49.53 17.56 51.93
N LYS A 4 50.11 18.70 52.34
CA LYS A 4 49.46 20.02 52.32
C LYS A 4 49.04 20.49 50.91
N ARG A 5 49.81 20.19 49.86
CA ARG A 5 49.44 20.55 48.47
C ARG A 5 48.30 19.68 47.92
N ARG A 6 48.18 18.42 48.35
CA ARG A 6 47.05 17.53 48.01
C ARG A 6 45.74 17.96 48.68
N ILE A 7 45.79 18.40 49.93
CA ILE A 7 44.60 18.93 50.62
C ILE A 7 44.19 20.29 50.04
N ALA A 8 45.16 21.16 49.73
CA ALA A 8 44.87 22.44 49.09
C ALA A 8 44.26 22.28 47.68
N SER A 9 44.67 21.28 46.90
CA SER A 9 44.07 20.99 45.59
C SER A 9 42.63 20.48 45.71
N LEU A 10 42.32 19.65 46.72
CA LEU A 10 40.96 19.17 46.99
C LEU A 10 40.01 20.28 47.47
N LEU A 11 40.54 21.33 48.10
CA LEU A 11 39.76 22.47 48.57
C LEU A 11 39.56 23.58 47.51
N SER A 12 40.27 23.49 46.38
CA SER A 12 40.11 24.41 45.24
C SER A 12 38.77 24.22 44.55
N SER A 13 38.30 25.24 43.80
CA SER A 13 37.05 25.13 43.02
C SER A 13 37.09 23.91 42.09
N LYS A 14 38.21 23.72 41.38
CA LYS A 14 38.45 22.58 40.51
C LYS A 14 38.34 21.23 41.25
N GLY A 15 38.97 21.10 42.42
CA GLY A 15 38.89 19.87 43.22
C GLY A 15 37.49 19.56 43.71
N LYS A 16 36.69 20.58 44.03
CA LYS A 16 35.28 20.42 44.43
C LYS A 16 34.38 20.07 43.24
N VAL A 17 34.67 20.59 42.04
CA VAL A 17 33.98 20.17 40.81
C VAL A 17 34.26 18.70 40.50
N GLU A 18 35.53 18.28 40.54
CA GLU A 18 35.93 16.88 40.33
C GLU A 18 35.25 15.93 41.33
N GLU A 19 35.12 16.34 42.59
CA GLU A 19 34.38 15.58 43.60
C GLU A 19 32.88 15.52 43.29
N GLY A 20 32.28 16.65 42.88
CA GLY A 20 30.88 16.70 42.48
C GLY A 20 30.56 15.77 41.31
N VAL A 21 31.42 15.76 40.28
CA VAL A 21 31.30 14.85 39.13
C VAL A 21 31.44 13.40 39.57
N ARG A 22 32.43 13.08 40.41
CA ARG A 22 32.62 11.70 40.93
C ARG A 22 31.40 11.21 41.70
N LEU A 23 30.78 12.06 42.51
CA LEU A 23 29.56 11.71 43.24
C LEU A 23 28.40 11.40 42.28
N MET A 24 28.27 12.15 41.17
CA MET A 24 27.26 11.87 40.15
C MET A 24 27.51 10.55 39.41
N GLU A 25 28.76 10.25 39.07
CA GLU A 25 29.15 8.99 38.42
C GLU A 25 29.01 7.77 39.35
N ALA A 26 29.21 7.96 40.65
CA ALA A 26 29.08 6.90 41.67
C ALA A 26 27.62 6.62 42.08
N GLY A 27 26.64 7.30 41.48
CA GLY A 27 25.21 7.11 41.77
C GLY A 27 24.67 7.94 42.95
N ASP A 28 25.50 8.76 43.61
CA ASP A 28 25.05 9.75 44.61
C ASP A 28 24.76 11.10 43.93
N SER A 29 23.94 11.06 42.89
CA SER A 29 23.72 12.17 41.96
C SER A 29 23.08 13.38 42.62
N VAL A 30 22.29 13.19 43.69
CA VAL A 30 21.66 14.29 44.43
C VAL A 30 22.71 15.10 45.20
N ARG A 31 23.67 14.43 45.86
CA ARG A 31 24.74 15.15 46.58
C ARG A 31 25.74 15.77 45.61
N GLY A 32 26.09 15.06 44.53
CA GLY A 32 26.92 15.61 43.46
C GLY A 32 26.31 16.87 42.86
N PHE A 33 25.02 16.83 42.51
CA PHE A 33 24.27 17.98 42.03
C PHE A 33 24.27 19.13 43.05
N ALA A 34 23.96 18.87 44.32
CA ALA A 34 23.92 19.91 45.34
C ALA A 34 25.29 20.62 45.54
N LEU A 35 26.40 19.87 45.45
CA LEU A 35 27.75 20.43 45.52
C LEU A 35 28.06 21.31 44.30
N LEU A 36 27.80 20.80 43.09
CA LEU A 36 28.01 21.52 41.84
C LEU A 36 27.14 22.78 41.75
N SER A 37 25.89 22.73 42.22
CA SER A 37 24.98 23.90 42.23
C SER A 37 25.52 25.05 43.07
N ARG A 38 26.13 24.76 44.23
CA ARG A 38 26.76 25.81 45.05
C ARG A 38 27.94 26.46 44.34
N LEU A 39 28.74 25.68 43.61
CA LEU A 39 29.89 26.18 42.86
C LEU A 39 29.43 27.00 41.64
N ALA A 40 28.40 26.52 40.93
CA ALA A 40 27.79 27.22 39.80
C ALA A 40 27.20 28.57 40.22
N ILE A 41 26.47 28.62 41.35
CA ILE A 41 25.95 29.87 41.94
C ILE A 41 27.10 30.81 42.35
N ALA A 42 28.23 30.27 42.79
CA ALA A 42 29.44 31.05 43.10
C ALA A 42 30.22 31.52 41.86
N GLY A 43 29.75 31.22 40.65
CA GLY A 43 30.31 31.67 39.39
C GLY A 43 31.31 30.72 38.74
N ASP A 44 31.43 29.46 39.20
CA ASP A 44 32.27 28.45 38.56
C ASP A 44 31.66 27.99 37.22
N THR A 45 32.42 28.19 36.14
CA THR A 45 31.97 27.97 34.76
C THR A 45 31.78 26.49 34.43
N GLU A 46 32.68 25.62 34.89
CA GLU A 46 32.57 24.16 34.68
C GLU A 46 31.39 23.62 35.48
N ALA A 47 31.23 24.06 36.73
CA ALA A 47 30.07 23.68 37.54
C ALA A 47 28.75 24.12 36.89
N SER A 48 28.71 25.31 36.30
CA SER A 48 27.55 25.80 35.56
C SER A 48 27.21 24.91 34.36
N PHE A 49 28.20 24.50 33.57
CA PHE A 49 27.99 23.54 32.47
C PHE A 49 27.47 22.19 32.98
N ARG A 50 28.07 21.65 34.05
CA ARG A 50 27.65 20.36 34.64
C ARG A 50 26.22 20.40 35.17
N ILE A 51 25.81 21.50 35.81
CA ILE A 51 24.44 21.70 36.27
C ILE A 51 23.48 21.84 35.10
N GLY A 52 23.85 22.58 34.05
CA GLY A 52 23.08 22.64 32.81
C GLY A 52 22.84 21.25 32.22
N ARG A 53 23.89 20.41 32.15
CA ARG A 53 23.77 19.01 31.70
C ARG A 53 22.86 18.19 32.61
N ALA A 54 23.03 18.32 33.92
CA ALA A 54 22.20 17.59 34.90
C ALA A 54 20.71 17.88 34.72
N TYR A 55 20.33 19.14 34.47
CA TYR A 55 18.95 19.51 34.15
C TYR A 55 18.47 19.00 32.80
N LEU A 56 19.30 19.01 31.76
CA LEU A 56 18.89 18.48 30.45
C LEU A 56 18.74 16.95 30.46
N ASP A 57 19.61 16.27 31.20
CA ASP A 57 19.67 14.81 31.26
C ASP A 57 18.79 14.22 32.38
N GLY A 58 18.27 15.05 33.29
CA GLY A 58 17.51 14.60 34.46
C GLY A 58 18.35 13.82 35.48
N THR A 59 19.66 14.10 35.57
CA THR A 59 20.58 13.34 36.43
C THR A 59 20.73 14.01 37.79
N GLY A 60 20.17 13.39 38.84
CA GLY A 60 20.20 13.92 40.21
C GLY A 60 19.22 15.07 40.48
N VAL A 61 18.47 15.50 39.45
CA VAL A 61 17.44 16.54 39.48
C VAL A 61 16.38 16.21 38.42
N PRO A 62 15.09 16.55 38.59
CA PRO A 62 14.12 16.42 37.52
C PRO A 62 14.54 17.19 36.26
N PRO A 63 14.30 16.65 35.05
CA PRO A 63 14.72 17.29 33.83
C PRO A 63 13.99 18.64 33.62
N SER A 64 14.72 19.67 33.22
CA SER A 64 14.18 20.99 32.89
C SER A 64 14.97 21.61 31.74
N LEU A 65 14.25 21.96 30.66
CA LEU A 65 14.82 22.63 29.51
C LEU A 65 15.17 24.09 29.85
N GLU A 66 14.33 24.75 30.66
CA GLU A 66 14.50 26.13 31.11
C GLU A 66 15.79 26.29 31.92
N GLU A 67 15.94 25.53 33.00
CA GLU A 67 17.11 25.58 33.86
C GLU A 67 18.35 25.09 33.11
N GLY A 68 18.22 24.00 32.35
CA GLY A 68 19.29 23.47 31.52
C GLY A 68 19.84 24.51 30.55
N ALA A 69 18.97 25.16 29.77
CA ALA A 69 19.34 26.20 28.81
C ALA A 69 19.90 27.47 29.49
N TYR A 70 19.37 27.85 30.67
CA TYR A 70 19.86 28.98 31.45
C TYR A 70 21.31 28.80 31.89
N TRP A 71 21.62 27.67 32.52
CA TRP A 71 22.97 27.37 32.97
C TRP A 71 23.95 27.19 31.81
N MET A 72 23.50 26.60 30.70
CA MET A 72 24.27 26.52 29.45
C MET A 72 24.59 27.91 28.89
N LEU A 73 23.62 28.82 28.84
CA LEU A 73 23.83 30.19 28.38
C LEU A 73 24.83 30.94 29.25
N GLY A 74 24.75 30.78 30.57
CA GLY A 74 25.71 31.37 31.51
C GLY A 74 27.14 30.85 31.28
N ALA A 75 27.30 29.52 31.20
CA ALA A 75 28.59 28.89 30.96
C ALA A 75 29.18 29.25 29.59
N ALA A 76 28.35 29.27 28.54
CA ALA A 76 28.77 29.65 27.18
C ALA A 76 29.22 31.11 27.11
N LYS A 77 28.50 32.04 27.76
CA LYS A 77 28.92 33.45 27.87
C LYS A 77 30.23 33.62 28.65
N ALA A 78 30.52 32.72 29.59
CA ALA A 78 31.80 32.68 30.31
C ALA A 78 32.93 31.99 29.51
N GLY A 79 32.69 31.60 28.26
CA GLY A 79 33.69 31.03 27.35
C GLY A 79 33.79 29.51 27.35
N HIS A 80 32.83 28.79 27.96
CA HIS A 80 32.82 27.33 27.93
C HIS A 80 32.39 26.80 26.56
N VAL A 81 33.29 26.06 25.90
CA VAL A 81 33.15 25.62 24.51
C VAL A 81 32.00 24.61 24.35
N GLU A 82 31.96 23.59 25.19
CA GLU A 82 30.94 22.55 25.18
C GLU A 82 29.55 23.10 25.52
N ALA A 83 29.48 24.07 26.43
CA ALA A 83 28.22 24.76 26.73
C ALA A 83 27.72 25.56 25.51
N ALA A 84 28.61 26.23 24.78
CA ALA A 84 28.27 26.92 23.54
C ALA A 84 27.78 25.93 22.46
N PHE A 85 28.42 24.76 22.33
CA PHE A 85 27.96 23.70 21.42
C PHE A 85 26.57 23.15 21.80
N VAL A 86 26.33 22.85 23.08
CA VAL A 86 25.02 22.37 23.56
C VAL A 86 23.97 23.44 23.30
N LEU A 87 24.26 24.70 23.58
CA LEU A 87 23.35 25.81 23.33
C LEU A 87 23.04 25.99 21.83
N ALA A 88 24.05 25.87 20.97
CA ALA A 88 23.88 25.89 19.52
C ALA A 88 22.93 24.77 19.04
N THR A 89 23.11 23.57 19.60
CA THR A 89 22.27 22.40 19.33
C THR A 89 20.83 22.65 19.77
N LEU A 90 20.62 23.18 20.97
CA LEU A 90 19.28 23.52 21.47
C LEU A 90 18.57 24.54 20.56
N TYR A 91 19.27 25.60 20.12
CA TYR A 91 18.70 26.56 19.18
C TYR A 91 18.39 25.94 17.81
N THR A 92 19.21 25.00 17.34
CA THR A 92 19.01 24.34 16.04
C THR A 92 17.85 23.34 16.07
N ILE A 93 17.65 22.64 17.19
CA ILE A 93 16.47 21.78 17.42
C ILE A 93 15.22 22.64 17.64
N GLY A 94 15.39 23.79 18.29
CA GLY A 94 14.33 24.74 18.60
C GLY A 94 13.74 24.59 19.99
N PHE A 95 13.04 25.65 20.41
CA PHE A 95 12.35 25.76 21.68
C PHE A 95 10.83 25.86 21.48
N PRO A 96 10.01 25.58 22.51
CA PRO A 96 8.57 25.83 22.45
C PRO A 96 8.24 27.29 22.09
N GLU A 97 7.06 27.51 21.52
CA GLU A 97 6.60 28.87 21.19
C GLU A 97 6.59 29.79 22.43
N GLY A 98 7.08 31.02 22.27
CA GLY A 98 7.19 32.00 23.37
C GLY A 98 8.27 31.71 24.41
N PHE A 99 9.08 30.65 24.24
CA PHE A 99 10.17 30.32 25.16
C PHE A 99 11.32 31.32 25.05
N GLU A 100 11.77 31.82 26.21
CA GLU A 100 12.99 32.61 26.32
C GLU A 100 13.86 32.12 27.47
N ILE A 101 15.17 32.01 27.22
CA ILE A 101 16.14 31.64 28.25
C ILE A 101 16.28 32.80 29.25
N ARG A 102 15.60 32.70 30.39
CA ARG A 102 15.61 33.70 31.47
C ARG A 102 15.81 32.99 32.82
N LYS A 103 16.35 33.72 33.81
CA LYS A 103 16.44 33.22 35.19
C LYS A 103 15.03 33.23 35.80
N THR A 104 14.41 32.07 35.93
CA THR A 104 13.09 31.95 36.55
C THR A 104 13.18 31.88 38.07
N ALA A 105 12.25 32.55 38.77
CA ALA A 105 12.07 32.46 40.22
C ALA A 105 10.90 31.53 40.61
N ALA A 106 10.33 30.80 39.65
CA ALA A 106 9.08 30.07 39.82
C ALA A 106 9.29 28.65 40.36
N THR A 107 8.42 28.29 41.30
CA THR A 107 8.26 26.98 41.93
C THR A 107 7.92 25.90 40.92
N PHE A 108 8.59 24.74 41.04
CA PHE A 108 8.29 23.50 40.32
C PHE A 108 6.83 23.10 40.50
N ASP A 109 6.08 23.00 39.39
CA ASP A 109 4.81 22.28 39.35
C ASP A 109 5.07 20.86 38.83
N LEU A 110 5.11 19.89 39.74
CA LEU A 110 5.33 18.47 39.43
C LEU A 110 4.13 17.81 38.74
N ALA A 111 2.99 18.51 38.60
CA ALA A 111 1.77 17.98 38.01
C ALA A 111 1.61 18.30 36.51
N ALA A 112 2.43 19.18 35.94
CA ALA A 112 2.35 19.53 34.53
C ALA A 112 3.17 18.54 33.67
N PRO A 113 2.54 17.76 32.77
CA PRO A 113 3.28 16.92 31.84
C PRO A 113 4.12 17.81 30.89
N PRO A 114 5.31 17.37 30.46
CA PRO A 114 6.10 18.11 29.49
C PRO A 114 5.30 18.25 28.20
N THR A 115 4.95 19.47 27.81
CA THR A 115 4.25 19.75 26.57
C THR A 115 5.19 19.49 25.40
N LEU A 116 4.96 18.41 24.67
CA LEU A 116 5.55 18.14 23.34
C LEU A 116 4.89 19.05 22.29
N GLY A 117 4.94 20.36 22.52
CA GLY A 117 4.52 21.35 21.54
C GLY A 117 5.49 21.42 20.35
N THR A 118 5.05 22.06 19.27
CA THR A 118 5.92 22.37 18.13
C THR A 118 7.14 23.17 18.59
N ARG A 119 8.33 22.70 18.25
CA ARG A 119 9.59 23.41 18.52
C ARG A 119 9.91 24.30 17.34
N HIS A 120 10.36 25.52 17.62
CA HIS A 120 10.76 26.51 16.63
C HIS A 120 12.27 26.71 16.66
N PRO A 121 13.00 26.23 15.63
CA PRO A 121 14.44 26.46 15.50
C PRO A 121 14.78 27.95 15.36
N ASP A 122 15.87 28.37 15.98
CA ASP A 122 16.53 29.66 15.77
C ASP A 122 17.93 29.41 15.20
N PHE A 123 17.98 29.21 13.87
CA PHE A 123 19.22 28.88 13.18
C PHE A 123 20.27 29.98 13.28
N HIS A 124 19.89 31.25 13.45
CA HIS A 124 20.85 32.34 13.61
C HIS A 124 21.55 32.29 14.96
N LYS A 125 20.82 32.05 16.06
CA LYS A 125 21.44 31.84 17.37
C LYS A 125 22.20 30.51 17.43
N GLY A 126 21.68 29.47 16.78
CA GLY A 126 22.37 28.21 16.57
C GLY A 126 23.72 28.41 15.88
N PHE A 127 23.73 29.14 14.77
CA PHE A 127 24.92 29.50 14.01
C PHE A 127 25.90 30.30 14.86
N HIS A 128 25.44 31.34 15.57
CA HIS A 128 26.29 32.18 16.41
C HIS A 128 27.06 31.38 17.46
N TRP A 129 26.36 30.58 18.27
CA TRP A 129 27.00 29.77 19.31
C TRP A 129 27.81 28.61 18.74
N GLY A 130 27.34 28.01 17.63
CA GLY A 130 28.06 26.98 16.91
C GLY A 130 29.39 27.48 16.36
N GLN A 131 29.41 28.70 15.81
CA GLN A 131 30.61 29.34 15.30
C GLN A 131 31.66 29.59 16.39
N ILE A 132 31.23 30.03 17.58
CA ILE A 132 32.11 30.21 18.74
C ILE A 132 32.79 28.88 19.12
N ALA A 133 31.99 27.83 19.28
CA ALA A 133 32.50 26.52 19.68
C ALA A 133 33.36 25.86 18.57
N ALA A 134 32.97 26.00 17.30
CA ALA A 134 33.69 25.45 16.16
C ALA A 134 35.07 26.12 15.97
N ASN A 135 35.13 27.45 16.14
CA ASN A 135 36.39 28.22 16.10
C ASN A 135 37.31 27.87 17.26
N ALA A 136 36.76 27.49 18.41
CA ALA A 136 37.51 27.00 19.56
C ALA A 136 38.00 25.54 19.41
N GLY A 137 37.69 24.88 18.30
CA GLY A 137 38.18 23.54 17.96
C GLY A 137 37.24 22.38 18.32
N SER A 138 36.00 22.64 18.74
CA SER A 138 35.03 21.57 18.98
C SER A 138 34.64 20.89 17.66
N ALA A 139 35.01 19.62 17.50
CA ALA A 139 34.72 18.85 16.30
C ALA A 139 33.20 18.66 16.08
N ASP A 140 32.43 18.46 17.15
CA ASP A 140 30.97 18.35 17.08
C ASP A 140 30.32 19.68 16.67
N ALA A 141 30.82 20.81 17.17
CA ALA A 141 30.34 22.12 16.75
C ALA A 141 30.68 22.43 15.29
N GLN A 142 31.83 21.97 14.79
CA GLN A 142 32.20 22.07 13.38
C GLN A 142 31.21 21.27 12.50
N ALA A 143 30.84 20.05 12.91
CA ALA A 143 29.82 19.27 12.20
C ALA A 143 28.45 19.96 12.22
N LEU A 144 28.02 20.46 13.38
CA LEU A 144 26.76 21.20 13.52
C LEU A 144 26.71 22.45 12.66
N LEU A 145 27.82 23.21 12.60
CA LEU A 145 27.91 24.40 11.77
C LEU A 145 27.81 24.05 10.28
N GLY A 146 28.47 22.96 9.86
CA GLY A 146 28.29 22.40 8.52
C GLY A 146 26.83 22.05 8.23
N TYR A 147 26.13 21.44 9.19
CA TYR A 147 24.71 21.12 9.07
C TYR A 147 23.83 22.35 8.89
N ILE A 148 24.03 23.40 9.71
CA ILE A 148 23.28 24.66 9.61
C ILE A 148 23.51 25.32 8.25
N LEU A 149 24.76 25.37 7.79
CA LEU A 149 25.11 25.93 6.47
C LEU A 149 24.58 25.10 5.29
N THR A 150 24.25 23.82 5.51
CA THR A 150 23.66 22.95 4.48
C THR A 150 22.13 23.05 4.46
N ASN A 151 21.49 22.98 5.63
CA ASN A 151 20.04 22.74 5.76
C ASN A 151 19.27 23.91 6.39
N GLY A 152 19.95 24.92 6.90
CA GLY A 152 19.35 26.09 7.54
C GLY A 152 18.54 26.99 6.59
N PRO A 153 18.10 28.17 7.04
CA PRO A 153 17.40 29.13 6.20
C PRO A 153 18.31 29.64 5.07
N GLU A 154 17.71 30.08 3.97
CA GLU A 154 18.40 30.39 2.71
C GLU A 154 19.57 31.37 2.87
N ASP A 155 19.41 32.38 3.72
CA ASP A 155 20.42 33.41 3.98
C ASP A 155 21.66 32.90 4.73
N LEU A 156 21.56 31.77 5.43
CA LEU A 156 22.68 31.09 6.08
C LEU A 156 23.28 29.97 5.21
N ARG A 157 22.66 29.60 4.08
CA ARG A 157 23.15 28.46 3.29
C ARG A 157 24.44 28.81 2.55
N ASP A 158 25.48 28.00 2.77
CA ASP A 158 26.75 28.07 2.06
C ASP A 158 27.39 26.68 1.99
N ALA A 159 27.23 26.02 0.84
CA ALA A 159 27.70 24.66 0.63
C ALA A 159 29.25 24.54 0.68
N VAL A 160 29.96 25.60 0.30
CA VAL A 160 31.43 25.60 0.28
C VAL A 160 31.96 25.67 1.72
N GLN A 161 31.42 26.60 2.52
CA GLN A 161 31.77 26.68 3.93
C GLN A 161 31.30 25.46 4.71
N ALA A 162 30.11 24.93 4.41
CA ALA A 162 29.60 23.72 5.05
C ALA A 162 30.59 22.56 4.89
N ARG A 163 31.05 22.33 3.66
CA ARG A 163 32.04 21.28 3.35
C ARG A 163 33.35 21.49 4.10
N ALA A 164 33.88 22.71 4.12
CA ALA A 164 35.11 23.02 4.83
C ALA A 164 35.02 22.73 6.34
N TRP A 165 33.85 22.98 6.95
CA TRP A 165 33.60 22.64 8.35
C TRP A 165 33.48 21.14 8.59
N TYR A 166 32.80 20.40 7.69
CA TYR A 166 32.77 18.95 7.78
C TYR A 166 34.16 18.32 7.62
N GLU A 167 35.01 18.83 6.71
CA GLU A 167 36.38 18.37 6.54
C GLU A 167 37.23 18.55 7.81
N ARG A 168 37.12 19.70 8.48
CA ARG A 168 37.79 19.95 9.77
C ARG A 168 37.29 19.00 10.87
N SER A 169 35.98 18.82 10.95
CA SER A 169 35.34 17.94 11.93
C SER A 169 35.75 16.47 11.72
N ALA A 170 35.74 16.01 10.46
CA ALA A 170 36.19 14.67 10.08
C ALA A 170 37.69 14.47 10.35
N ALA A 171 38.53 15.46 10.04
CA ALA A 171 39.97 15.39 10.36
C ALA A 171 40.25 15.27 11.86
N ALA A 172 39.34 15.78 12.71
CA ALA A 172 39.38 15.60 14.17
C ALA A 172 38.77 14.25 14.64
N GLY A 173 38.32 13.40 13.73
CA GLY A 173 37.76 12.08 14.03
C GLY A 173 36.28 12.08 14.46
N CYS A 174 35.55 13.18 14.28
CA CYS A 174 34.13 13.24 14.64
C CYS A 174 33.26 12.49 13.62
N SER A 175 32.48 11.53 14.10
CA SER A 175 31.61 10.71 13.24
C SER A 175 30.51 11.52 12.54
N GLN A 176 29.99 12.56 13.18
CA GLN A 176 29.01 13.47 12.55
C GLN A 176 29.65 14.30 11.44
N GLY A 177 30.90 14.73 11.62
CA GLY A 177 31.69 15.39 10.57
C GLY A 177 31.90 14.50 9.36
N HIS A 178 32.28 13.24 9.59
CA HIS A 178 32.40 12.23 8.53
C HIS A 178 31.08 11.98 7.79
N LEU A 179 29.95 11.87 8.51
CA LEU A 179 28.63 11.71 7.88
C LEU A 179 28.25 12.92 7.02
N GLY A 180 28.39 14.13 7.56
CA GLY A 180 28.10 15.37 6.84
C GLY A 180 28.97 15.54 5.58
N LEU A 181 30.26 15.23 5.68
CA LEU A 181 31.18 15.25 4.54
C LEU A 181 30.78 14.23 3.48
N ALA A 182 30.45 13.00 3.87
CA ALA A 182 30.03 11.97 2.93
C ALA A 182 28.76 12.37 2.18
N LEU A 183 27.77 12.94 2.87
CA LEU A 183 26.54 13.44 2.25
C LEU A 183 26.80 14.59 1.28
N ALA A 184 27.68 15.53 1.67
CA ALA A 184 28.08 16.64 0.80
C ALA A 184 28.78 16.15 -0.47
N ILE A 185 29.63 15.11 -0.38
CA ILE A 185 30.26 14.47 -1.53
C ILE A 185 29.22 13.77 -2.39
N LEU A 186 28.34 12.94 -1.81
CA LEU A 186 27.32 12.18 -2.55
C LEU A 186 26.37 13.09 -3.33
N HIS A 187 26.00 14.24 -2.78
CA HIS A 187 25.13 15.20 -3.43
C HIS A 187 25.72 15.73 -4.77
N GLN A 188 27.05 15.76 -4.89
CA GLN A 188 27.77 16.25 -6.09
C GLN A 188 28.44 15.11 -6.87
N ALA A 189 28.25 13.85 -6.47
CA ALA A 189 29.04 12.73 -6.99
C ALA A 189 28.53 12.26 -8.35
N GLU A 190 29.23 12.65 -9.41
CA GLU A 190 29.00 12.14 -10.77
C GLU A 190 29.81 10.87 -11.04
N THR A 191 31.03 10.77 -10.48
CA THR A 191 31.95 9.65 -10.71
C THR A 191 31.94 8.61 -9.60
N ASP A 192 32.44 7.42 -9.91
CA ASP A 192 32.54 6.34 -8.92
C ASP A 192 33.69 6.56 -7.92
N GLU A 193 34.73 7.32 -8.28
CA GLU A 193 35.78 7.71 -7.33
C GLU A 193 35.21 8.62 -6.22
N ALA A 194 34.35 9.57 -6.57
CA ALA A 194 33.68 10.44 -5.59
C ALA A 194 32.79 9.61 -4.64
N ARG A 195 32.04 8.65 -5.18
CA ARG A 195 31.24 7.71 -4.37
C ARG A 195 32.12 6.83 -3.47
N THR A 196 33.28 6.40 -3.95
CA THR A 196 34.26 5.63 -3.16
C THR A 196 34.80 6.45 -1.99
N LEU A 197 35.11 7.72 -2.22
CA LEU A 197 35.54 8.64 -1.16
C LEU A 197 34.41 8.84 -0.12
N ALA A 198 33.18 9.04 -0.57
CA ALA A 198 32.03 9.13 0.34
C ALA A 198 31.85 7.84 1.17
N ALA A 199 31.96 6.66 0.55
CA ALA A 199 31.89 5.38 1.24
C ALA A 199 32.98 5.25 2.32
N HIS A 200 34.18 5.75 2.07
CA HIS A 200 35.24 5.80 3.08
C HIS A 200 34.82 6.64 4.29
N HIS A 201 34.32 7.86 4.08
CA HIS A 201 33.83 8.70 5.17
C HIS A 201 32.63 8.08 5.90
N LEU A 202 31.71 7.42 5.21
CA LEU A 202 30.61 6.69 5.86
C LEU A 202 31.13 5.55 6.75
N LYS A 203 32.14 4.79 6.32
CA LYS A 203 32.75 3.75 7.16
C LYS A 203 33.35 4.33 8.42
N GLU A 204 34.02 5.47 8.35
CA GLU A 204 34.51 6.18 9.54
C GLU A 204 33.35 6.67 10.43
N ALA A 205 32.27 7.20 9.85
CA ALA A 205 31.07 7.60 10.58
C ALA A 205 30.40 6.43 11.32
N THR A 206 30.44 5.20 10.79
CA THR A 206 29.88 4.02 11.47
C THR A 206 30.58 3.67 12.79
N LYS A 207 31.84 4.07 12.97
CA LYS A 207 32.58 3.85 14.24
C LYS A 207 31.93 4.58 15.43
N GLY A 208 31.24 5.70 15.17
CA GLY A 208 30.41 6.40 16.17
C GLY A 208 29.01 5.83 16.34
N GLY A 209 28.68 4.71 15.67
CA GLY A 209 27.38 4.07 15.78
C GLY A 209 26.24 4.83 15.09
N LEU A 210 26.52 5.66 14.08
CA LEU A 210 25.49 6.43 13.38
C LEU A 210 24.65 5.54 12.46
N GLY A 211 23.37 5.33 12.82
CA GLY A 211 22.43 4.47 12.07
C GLY A 211 22.29 4.88 10.60
N THR A 212 22.23 6.18 10.32
CA THR A 212 22.13 6.72 8.96
C THR A 212 23.35 6.37 8.10
N ALA A 213 24.55 6.32 8.68
CA ALA A 213 25.76 5.94 7.94
C ALA A 213 25.71 4.46 7.52
N PHE A 214 25.20 3.60 8.41
CA PHE A 214 24.95 2.19 8.10
C PHE A 214 23.91 2.04 6.99
N ASP A 215 22.78 2.76 7.05
CA ASP A 215 21.74 2.70 6.02
C ASP A 215 22.28 3.08 4.64
N ILE A 216 23.02 4.18 4.54
CA ILE A 216 23.57 4.65 3.26
C ILE A 216 24.60 3.63 2.73
N LEU A 217 25.46 3.07 3.58
CA LEU A 217 26.39 2.01 3.17
C LEU A 217 25.67 0.73 2.72
N GLY A 218 24.54 0.40 3.34
CA GLY A 218 23.66 -0.68 2.91
C GLY A 218 23.20 -0.48 1.47
N ARG A 219 22.63 0.70 1.17
CA ARG A 219 22.17 1.07 -0.18
C ARG A 219 23.31 1.11 -1.20
N MET A 220 24.47 1.65 -0.83
CA MET A 220 25.64 1.69 -1.70
C MET A 220 26.17 0.27 -2.00
N SER A 221 26.21 -0.62 -1.01
CA SER A 221 26.64 -2.01 -1.18
C SER A 221 25.65 -2.82 -2.01
N GLU A 222 24.35 -2.55 -1.87
CA GLU A 222 23.30 -3.18 -2.65
C GLU A 222 23.35 -2.76 -4.13
N ALA A 223 23.54 -1.45 -4.39
CA ALA A 223 23.62 -0.89 -5.74
C ALA A 223 24.99 -1.13 -6.41
N GLY A 224 26.05 -1.35 -5.63
CA GLY A 224 27.43 -1.37 -6.12
C GLY A 224 27.95 0.02 -6.49
N ALA A 225 27.59 1.05 -5.73
CA ALA A 225 27.90 2.45 -6.01
C ALA A 225 29.03 2.95 -5.10
N GLY A 226 30.24 3.17 -5.63
CA GLY A 226 31.44 3.52 -4.85
C GLY A 226 31.97 2.40 -3.93
N VAL A 227 31.32 1.24 -3.92
CA VAL A 227 31.78 0.00 -3.29
C VAL A 227 31.36 -1.16 -4.19
N PRO A 228 32.09 -2.29 -4.21
CA PRO A 228 31.65 -3.47 -4.94
C PRO A 228 30.25 -3.91 -4.49
N ARG A 229 29.42 -4.33 -5.45
CA ARG A 229 28.09 -4.87 -5.15
C ARG A 229 28.22 -6.12 -4.30
N ASP A 230 27.65 -6.10 -3.10
CA ASP A 230 27.69 -7.20 -2.13
C ASP A 230 26.43 -7.20 -1.27
N MET A 231 25.54 -8.17 -1.53
CA MET A 231 24.27 -8.30 -0.81
C MET A 231 24.46 -8.74 0.65
N GLY A 232 25.49 -9.52 0.95
CA GLY A 232 25.78 -9.95 2.32
C GLY A 232 26.37 -8.83 3.17
N ALA A 233 27.13 -7.91 2.56
CA ALA A 233 27.54 -6.67 3.20
C ALA A 233 26.35 -5.72 3.39
N ALA A 234 25.51 -5.55 2.36
CA ALA A 234 24.31 -4.73 2.45
C ALA A 234 23.39 -5.18 3.58
N ALA A 235 23.11 -6.48 3.68
CA ALA A 235 22.29 -7.04 4.74
C ALA A 235 22.83 -6.76 6.16
N ARG A 236 24.16 -6.89 6.34
CA ARG A 236 24.81 -6.58 7.62
C ARG A 236 24.74 -5.10 7.98
N TYR A 237 24.81 -4.21 6.99
CA TYR A 237 24.64 -2.78 7.21
C TYR A 237 23.20 -2.41 7.52
N TYR A 238 22.22 -2.96 6.79
CA TYR A 238 20.80 -2.76 7.09
C TYR A 238 20.44 -3.29 8.48
N GLN A 239 20.96 -4.45 8.90
CA GLN A 239 20.77 -4.95 10.27
C GLN A 239 21.24 -3.92 11.31
N GLN A 240 22.47 -3.41 11.17
CA GLN A 240 23.03 -2.46 12.14
C GLN A 240 22.29 -1.12 12.17
N ALA A 241 21.77 -0.67 11.03
CA ALA A 241 20.90 0.50 10.93
C ALA A 241 19.51 0.25 11.55
N ALA A 242 18.93 -0.93 11.31
CA ALA A 242 17.63 -1.34 11.84
C ALA A 242 17.64 -1.44 13.37
N GLU A 243 18.71 -1.99 13.96
CA GLU A 243 18.96 -2.03 15.41
C GLU A 243 19.10 -0.63 16.03
N ARG A 244 19.36 0.40 15.22
CA ARG A 244 19.43 1.81 15.60
C ARG A 244 18.16 2.59 15.26
N ASN A 245 17.06 1.87 15.03
CA ASN A 245 15.73 2.43 14.75
C ASN A 245 15.64 3.27 13.47
N ILE A 246 16.48 2.99 12.46
CA ILE A 246 16.27 3.56 11.12
C ILE A 246 15.15 2.78 10.43
N VAL A 247 13.98 3.39 10.30
CA VAL A 247 12.74 2.77 9.78
C VAL A 247 12.96 2.16 8.39
N GLY A 248 13.53 2.91 7.45
CA GLY A 248 13.82 2.41 6.11
C GLY A 248 14.76 1.19 6.10
N ALA A 249 15.71 1.12 7.03
CA ALA A 249 16.59 -0.03 7.17
C ALA A 249 15.90 -1.23 7.85
N GLN A 250 14.95 -0.99 8.77
CA GLN A 250 14.10 -2.05 9.31
C GLN A 250 13.28 -2.71 8.20
N ALA A 251 12.65 -1.90 7.34
CA ALA A 251 11.90 -2.38 6.18
C ALA A 251 12.82 -3.16 5.23
N ARG A 252 13.96 -2.59 4.84
CA ARG A 252 14.89 -3.23 3.89
C ARG A 252 15.50 -4.50 4.44
N TYR A 253 15.89 -4.53 5.72
CA TYR A 253 16.41 -5.74 6.35
C TYR A 253 15.33 -6.84 6.48
N GLY A 254 14.10 -6.46 6.81
CA GLY A 254 12.95 -7.35 6.81
C GLY A 254 12.73 -8.01 5.45
N LEU A 255 12.78 -7.22 4.36
CA LEU A 255 12.67 -7.74 3.00
C LEU A 255 13.83 -8.68 2.62
N PHE A 256 15.07 -8.34 2.97
CA PHE A 256 16.23 -9.22 2.74
C PHE A 256 16.06 -10.58 3.42
N LEU A 257 15.52 -10.60 4.64
CA LEU A 257 15.21 -11.85 5.37
C LEU A 257 14.03 -12.59 4.73
N LEU A 258 13.04 -11.88 4.18
CA LEU A 258 11.87 -12.47 3.55
C LEU A 258 12.25 -13.16 2.23
N GLU A 259 13.13 -12.54 1.44
CA GLU A 259 13.52 -13.01 0.11
C GLU A 259 14.79 -13.88 0.12
N GLY A 260 15.56 -13.89 1.21
CA GLY A 260 16.84 -14.60 1.29
C GLY A 260 17.95 -13.94 0.46
N VAL A 261 17.93 -12.61 0.30
CA VAL A 261 18.89 -11.87 -0.52
C VAL A 261 20.14 -11.55 0.29
N GLY A 262 21.27 -12.21 -0.01
CA GLY A 262 22.55 -11.98 0.67
C GLY A 262 22.61 -12.48 2.12
N ILE A 263 21.51 -13.01 2.64
CA ILE A 263 21.35 -13.64 3.95
C ILE A 263 20.38 -14.83 3.83
N GLU A 264 20.47 -15.77 4.76
CA GLU A 264 19.53 -16.88 4.82
C GLU A 264 18.10 -16.38 5.05
N GLN A 265 17.15 -16.95 4.30
CA GLN A 265 15.74 -16.62 4.40
C GLN A 265 15.21 -16.97 5.80
N HIS A 266 14.45 -16.07 6.40
CA HIS A 266 13.88 -16.29 7.72
C HIS A 266 12.59 -15.50 7.95
N TYR A 267 11.43 -16.13 7.68
CA TYR A 267 10.10 -15.52 7.77
C TYR A 267 9.79 -14.85 9.11
N GLY A 268 10.01 -15.54 10.24
CA GLY A 268 9.68 -14.97 11.56
C GLY A 268 10.48 -13.71 11.90
N ARG A 269 11.76 -13.65 11.51
CA ARG A 269 12.59 -12.45 11.70
C ARG A 269 12.21 -11.35 10.71
N ALA A 270 11.88 -11.71 9.47
CA ALA A 270 11.40 -10.77 8.46
C ALA A 270 10.13 -10.06 8.96
N GLU A 271 9.14 -10.83 9.42
CA GLU A 271 7.91 -10.34 10.03
C GLU A 271 8.20 -9.37 11.18
N THR A 272 9.12 -9.73 12.10
CA THR A 272 9.44 -8.88 13.25
C THR A 272 10.01 -7.52 12.83
N TRP A 273 10.88 -7.48 11.81
CA TRP A 273 11.47 -6.22 11.35
C TRP A 273 10.50 -5.39 10.51
N LEU A 274 9.71 -6.02 9.64
CA LEU A 274 8.63 -5.35 8.91
C LEU A 274 7.59 -4.78 9.88
N ARG A 275 7.22 -5.51 10.94
CA ARG A 275 6.29 -5.04 12.00
C ARG A 275 6.83 -3.78 12.67
N ARG A 276 8.12 -3.75 12.99
CA ARG A 276 8.75 -2.54 13.57
C ARG A 276 8.73 -1.36 12.60
N ALA A 277 9.01 -1.59 11.33
CA ALA A 277 8.95 -0.53 10.33
C ALA A 277 7.52 0.00 10.16
N ALA A 278 6.54 -0.90 10.01
CA ALA A 278 5.13 -0.58 9.87
C ALA A 278 4.57 0.23 11.05
N LEU A 279 4.87 -0.19 12.28
CA LEU A 279 4.45 0.54 13.49
C LEU A 279 5.13 1.91 13.65
N ASN A 280 6.23 2.16 12.94
CA ASN A 280 6.91 3.45 12.86
C ASN A 280 6.53 4.26 11.60
N GLY A 281 5.45 3.88 10.91
CA GLY A 281 4.87 4.65 9.79
C GLY A 281 5.32 4.23 8.40
N ASP A 282 5.90 3.04 8.22
CA ASP A 282 6.22 2.50 6.89
C ASP A 282 5.01 1.74 6.30
N ALA A 283 4.24 2.42 5.45
CA ALA A 283 3.02 1.87 4.85
C ALA A 283 3.28 0.67 3.93
N GLU A 284 4.43 0.63 3.24
CA GLU A 284 4.85 -0.50 2.40
C GLU A 284 5.10 -1.75 3.25
N SER A 285 5.81 -1.64 4.38
CA SER A 285 5.99 -2.76 5.31
C SER A 285 4.66 -3.24 5.90
N ALA A 286 3.72 -2.34 6.17
CA ALA A 286 2.38 -2.71 6.59
C ALA A 286 1.64 -3.50 5.49
N ALA A 287 1.70 -3.07 4.23
CA ALA A 287 1.11 -3.81 3.11
C ALA A 287 1.76 -5.19 2.92
N LEU A 288 3.09 -5.28 3.00
CA LEU A 288 3.84 -6.53 2.91
C LEU A 288 3.51 -7.51 4.04
N LEU A 289 3.27 -7.02 5.27
CA LEU A 289 2.75 -7.86 6.35
C LEU A 289 1.35 -8.37 6.04
N GLY A 290 0.50 -7.51 5.47
CA GLY A 290 -0.81 -7.92 4.96
C GLY A 290 -0.70 -9.09 3.98
N ASP A 291 0.17 -8.96 2.99
CA ASP A 291 0.44 -10.01 1.99
C ASP A 291 1.00 -11.28 2.61
N LEU A 292 1.94 -11.15 3.55
CA LEU A 292 2.54 -12.28 4.26
C LEU A 292 1.47 -13.07 5.03
N TYR A 293 0.59 -12.39 5.75
CA TYR A 293 -0.52 -13.03 6.47
C TYR A 293 -1.59 -13.57 5.53
N ALA A 294 -1.83 -12.92 4.37
CA ALA A 294 -2.80 -13.39 3.39
C ALA A 294 -2.35 -14.65 2.65
N GLN A 295 -1.04 -14.80 2.41
CA GLN A 295 -0.45 -15.97 1.76
C GLN A 295 -0.17 -17.11 2.76
N GLY A 296 0.08 -16.79 4.04
CA GLY A 296 0.35 -17.74 5.12
C GLY A 296 1.81 -18.16 5.25
N GLY A 297 2.61 -18.14 4.17
CA GLY A 297 4.01 -18.58 4.23
C GLY A 297 4.14 -20.03 4.70
N GLU A 298 4.92 -20.28 5.75
CA GLU A 298 5.05 -21.60 6.40
C GLU A 298 3.86 -21.98 7.30
N LEU A 299 2.98 -21.02 7.60
CA LEU A 299 1.78 -21.21 8.39
C LEU A 299 0.52 -21.08 7.51
N PRO A 300 -0.65 -21.51 7.99
CA PRO A 300 -1.90 -21.20 7.28
C PRO A 300 -2.14 -19.68 7.20
N PRO A 301 -2.77 -19.19 6.13
CA PRO A 301 -3.19 -17.80 6.03
C PRO A 301 -3.99 -17.30 7.24
N ASN A 302 -3.72 -16.07 7.67
CA ASN A 302 -4.48 -15.36 8.68
C ASN A 302 -5.05 -14.07 8.09
N LEU A 303 -6.20 -14.19 7.43
CA LEU A 303 -6.84 -13.07 6.73
C LEU A 303 -7.35 -11.98 7.68
N MET A 304 -7.61 -12.31 8.94
CA MET A 304 -7.98 -11.32 9.95
C MET A 304 -6.79 -10.41 10.30
N GLU A 305 -5.61 -10.99 10.49
CA GLU A 305 -4.38 -10.22 10.71
C GLU A 305 -3.99 -9.46 9.45
N ALA A 306 -4.14 -10.06 8.27
CA ALA A 306 -3.93 -9.38 7.00
C ALA A 306 -4.79 -8.12 6.85
N ALA A 307 -6.09 -8.21 7.20
CA ALA A 307 -6.99 -7.06 7.16
C ALA A 307 -6.55 -5.91 8.08
N ASN A 308 -6.00 -6.22 9.26
CA ASN A 308 -5.49 -5.19 10.17
C ASN A 308 -4.26 -4.47 9.59
N TRP A 309 -3.33 -5.21 9.00
CA TRP A 309 -2.14 -4.65 8.36
C TRP A 309 -2.45 -3.86 7.09
N TYR A 310 -3.34 -4.39 6.24
CA TYR A 310 -3.83 -3.65 5.09
C TYR A 310 -4.56 -2.37 5.51
N ARG A 311 -5.34 -2.39 6.61
CA ARG A 311 -5.97 -1.16 7.13
C ARG A 311 -4.94 -0.12 7.52
N LEU A 312 -3.90 -0.51 8.27
CA LEU A 312 -2.83 0.40 8.67
C LEU A 312 -2.12 1.03 7.45
N ALA A 313 -1.88 0.25 6.40
CA ALA A 313 -1.29 0.76 5.16
C ALA A 313 -2.27 1.65 4.37
N ALA A 314 -3.53 1.25 4.28
CA ALA A 314 -4.57 1.96 3.54
C ALA A 314 -4.92 3.32 4.18
N GLU A 315 -4.93 3.42 5.52
CA GLU A 315 -5.07 4.69 6.26
C GLU A 315 -3.93 5.67 5.94
N GLN A 316 -2.77 5.15 5.50
CA GLN A 316 -1.63 5.92 4.99
C GLN A 316 -1.66 6.10 3.47
N LYS A 317 -2.82 5.87 2.83
CA LYS A 317 -3.09 6.01 1.39
C LYS A 317 -2.33 5.03 0.49
N HIS A 318 -1.93 3.87 1.02
CA HIS A 318 -1.33 2.83 0.20
C HIS A 318 -2.40 2.14 -0.67
N GLY A 319 -2.36 2.37 -1.98
CA GLY A 319 -3.41 1.92 -2.92
C GLY A 319 -3.62 0.40 -2.98
N GLY A 320 -2.54 -0.38 -3.10
CA GLY A 320 -2.64 -1.85 -3.19
C GLY A 320 -3.28 -2.48 -1.94
N ALA A 321 -2.84 -2.07 -0.75
CA ALA A 321 -3.43 -2.48 0.52
C ALA A 321 -4.90 -2.06 0.67
N ALA A 322 -5.25 -0.84 0.26
CA ALA A 322 -6.65 -0.39 0.27
C ALA A 322 -7.52 -1.28 -0.64
N ARG A 323 -7.06 -1.61 -1.85
CA ARG A 323 -7.76 -2.53 -2.75
C ARG A 323 -7.88 -3.93 -2.15
N ALA A 324 -6.81 -4.47 -1.57
CA ALA A 324 -6.81 -5.78 -0.91
C ALA A 324 -7.82 -5.83 0.25
N LEU A 325 -7.84 -4.78 1.08
CA LEU A 325 -8.81 -4.65 2.17
C LEU A 325 -10.25 -4.56 1.65
N GLY A 326 -10.48 -3.82 0.56
CA GLY A 326 -11.78 -3.76 -0.12
C GLY A 326 -12.28 -5.14 -0.56
N LEU A 327 -11.40 -5.97 -1.13
CA LEU A 327 -11.72 -7.35 -1.52
C LEU A 327 -12.04 -8.25 -0.32
N LEU A 328 -11.34 -8.09 0.81
CA LEU A 328 -11.65 -8.83 2.04
C LEU A 328 -13.05 -8.49 2.55
N TYR A 329 -13.43 -7.21 2.56
CA TYR A 329 -14.79 -6.78 2.92
C TYR A 329 -15.85 -7.23 1.93
N LEU A 330 -15.55 -7.25 0.63
CA LEU A 330 -16.49 -7.70 -0.40
C LEU A 330 -16.81 -9.20 -0.29
N THR A 331 -15.79 -10.00 0.02
CA THR A 331 -15.89 -11.46 0.12
C THR A 331 -16.31 -11.94 1.52
N GLY A 332 -16.07 -11.14 2.57
CA GLY A 332 -16.26 -11.56 3.96
C GLY A 332 -15.15 -12.47 4.48
N ASN A 333 -13.98 -12.47 3.82
CA ASN A 333 -12.86 -13.30 4.20
C ASN A 333 -11.99 -12.56 5.24
N GLY A 334 -11.87 -13.11 6.45
CA GLY A 334 -11.11 -12.49 7.55
C GLY A 334 -11.78 -11.28 8.21
N VAL A 335 -12.88 -10.79 7.65
CA VAL A 335 -13.72 -9.69 8.17
C VAL A 335 -15.20 -9.98 7.91
N HIS A 336 -16.11 -9.28 8.58
CA HIS A 336 -17.53 -9.37 8.24
C HIS A 336 -17.77 -8.77 6.84
N ARG A 337 -18.54 -9.48 5.99
CA ARG A 337 -18.85 -9.01 4.64
C ARG A 337 -19.61 -7.68 4.69
N ASP A 338 -19.08 -6.66 4.03
CA ASP A 338 -19.64 -5.32 4.00
C ASP A 338 -19.28 -4.60 2.67
N PRO A 339 -20.18 -4.63 1.67
CA PRO A 339 -19.93 -3.97 0.38
C PRO A 339 -19.78 -2.45 0.45
N ASP A 340 -20.37 -1.77 1.43
CA ASP A 340 -20.25 -0.32 1.58
C ASP A 340 -18.87 0.05 2.13
N VAL A 341 -18.34 -0.72 3.08
CA VAL A 341 -16.95 -0.58 3.54
C VAL A 341 -15.96 -0.95 2.43
N ALA A 342 -16.26 -1.97 1.63
CA ALA A 342 -15.45 -2.30 0.45
C ALA A 342 -15.39 -1.14 -0.54
N THR A 343 -16.54 -0.49 -0.78
CA THR A 343 -16.67 0.68 -1.64
C THR A 343 -15.74 1.82 -1.19
N HIS A 344 -15.74 2.14 0.11
CA HIS A 344 -14.84 3.13 0.67
C HIS A 344 -13.36 2.80 0.40
N TRP A 345 -12.93 1.56 0.63
CA TRP A 345 -11.53 1.19 0.41
C TRP A 345 -11.12 1.14 -1.07
N PHE A 346 -12.03 0.75 -1.97
CA PHE A 346 -11.77 0.85 -3.41
C PHE A 346 -11.68 2.31 -3.87
N GLN A 347 -12.46 3.22 -3.28
CA GLN A 347 -12.29 4.65 -3.52
C GLN A 347 -10.90 5.14 -3.08
N VAL A 348 -10.45 4.78 -1.87
CA VAL A 348 -9.09 5.14 -1.40
C VAL A 348 -8.00 4.60 -2.34
N ALA A 349 -8.14 3.36 -2.81
CA ALA A 349 -7.20 2.77 -3.76
C ALA A 349 -7.23 3.46 -5.13
N SER A 350 -8.43 3.80 -5.62
CA SER A 350 -8.66 4.54 -6.85
C SER A 350 -8.04 5.95 -6.80
N GLU A 351 -8.21 6.66 -5.68
CA GLU A 351 -7.58 7.97 -5.45
C GLU A 351 -6.05 7.91 -5.36
N ALA A 352 -5.50 6.77 -4.91
CA ALA A 352 -4.08 6.48 -4.93
C ALA A 352 -3.56 6.06 -6.34
N GLY A 353 -4.43 5.94 -7.33
CA GLY A 353 -4.08 5.65 -8.73
C GLY A 353 -4.12 4.16 -9.12
N ASP A 354 -4.74 3.30 -8.31
CA ASP A 354 -4.95 1.89 -8.65
C ASP A 354 -6.07 1.75 -9.69
N ARG A 355 -5.72 1.40 -10.93
CA ARG A 355 -6.67 1.24 -12.04
C ARG A 355 -7.60 0.03 -11.88
N HIS A 356 -7.15 -1.01 -11.18
CA HIS A 356 -8.01 -2.14 -10.89
C HIS A 356 -9.07 -1.75 -9.87
N ALA A 357 -8.72 -0.90 -8.91
CA ALA A 357 -9.68 -0.36 -7.95
C ALA A 357 -10.75 0.52 -8.60
N ASP A 358 -10.43 1.28 -9.66
CA ASP A 358 -11.45 2.01 -10.42
C ASP A 358 -12.53 1.06 -10.99
N ALA A 359 -12.11 -0.06 -11.59
CA ALA A 359 -13.04 -1.05 -12.14
C ALA A 359 -13.83 -1.78 -11.05
N ASP A 360 -13.17 -2.17 -9.96
CA ASP A 360 -13.81 -2.81 -8.80
C ASP A 360 -14.87 -1.88 -8.16
N PHE A 361 -14.55 -0.59 -8.03
CA PHE A 361 -15.48 0.42 -7.53
C PHE A 361 -16.67 0.62 -8.48
N GLY A 362 -16.43 0.75 -9.78
CA GLY A 362 -17.50 0.89 -10.78
C GLY A 362 -18.46 -0.30 -10.78
N ASN A 363 -17.93 -1.52 -10.68
CA ASN A 363 -18.75 -2.73 -10.61
C ASN A 363 -19.66 -2.74 -9.37
N LEU A 364 -19.16 -2.31 -8.21
CA LEU A 364 -19.98 -2.23 -7.00
C LEU A 364 -21.14 -1.25 -7.14
N ILE A 365 -20.89 -0.06 -7.70
CA ILE A 365 -21.94 0.93 -7.98
C ILE A 365 -23.02 0.34 -8.88
N LEU A 366 -22.62 -0.38 -9.94
CA LEU A 366 -23.57 -1.02 -10.87
C LEU A 366 -24.39 -2.14 -10.21
N THR A 367 -23.83 -2.83 -9.21
CA THR A 367 -24.55 -3.84 -8.42
C THR A 367 -25.37 -3.29 -7.26
N GLY A 368 -25.42 -1.96 -7.09
CA GLY A 368 -26.28 -1.28 -6.11
C GLY A 368 -25.59 -0.85 -4.82
N ALA A 369 -24.25 -0.83 -4.76
CA ALA A 369 -23.54 -0.23 -3.63
C ALA A 369 -23.79 1.29 -3.55
N SER A 370 -23.79 1.82 -2.33
CA SER A 370 -24.01 3.25 -2.11
C SER A 370 -22.78 4.05 -2.52
N ALA A 371 -22.98 5.07 -3.37
CA ALA A 371 -21.96 6.06 -3.73
C ALA A 371 -22.63 7.41 -3.99
N THR A 372 -21.97 8.48 -3.57
CA THR A 372 -22.41 9.87 -3.81
C THR A 372 -22.29 10.25 -5.28
N ASP A 373 -22.98 11.31 -5.68
CA ASP A 373 -22.89 11.80 -7.06
C ASP A 373 -21.49 12.32 -7.39
N ASP A 374 -20.82 12.94 -6.42
CA ASP A 374 -19.43 13.41 -6.55
C ASP A 374 -18.45 12.24 -6.75
N GLU A 375 -18.62 11.13 -6.02
CA GLU A 375 -17.80 9.93 -6.17
C GLU A 375 -17.98 9.28 -7.56
N LYS A 376 -19.23 9.19 -8.02
CA LYS A 376 -19.54 8.66 -9.36
C LYS A 376 -18.97 9.54 -10.46
N GLN A 377 -19.08 10.86 -10.30
CA GLN A 377 -18.52 11.85 -11.22
C GLN A 377 -16.99 11.73 -11.27
N ALA A 378 -16.33 11.67 -10.12
CA ALA A 378 -14.88 11.51 -10.03
C ALA A 378 -14.39 10.21 -10.68
N LEU A 379 -15.13 9.11 -10.50
CA LEU A 379 -14.85 7.83 -11.16
C LEU A 379 -14.98 7.94 -12.68
N LYS A 380 -16.08 8.53 -13.19
CA LYS A 380 -16.27 8.75 -14.63
C LYS A 380 -15.13 9.57 -15.23
N GLU A 381 -14.71 10.66 -14.57
CA GLU A 381 -13.60 11.50 -15.02
C GLU A 381 -12.25 10.77 -15.05
N ARG A 382 -12.02 9.83 -14.11
CA ARG A 382 -10.83 8.96 -14.16
C ARG A 382 -10.85 8.05 -15.38
N PHE A 383 -11.98 7.42 -15.67
CA PHE A 383 -12.13 6.61 -16.89
C PHE A 383 -11.97 7.45 -18.16
N GLU A 384 -12.50 8.67 -18.17
CA GLU A 384 -12.33 9.63 -19.27
C GLU A 384 -10.85 9.94 -19.54
N ARG A 385 -10.10 10.32 -18.50
CA ARG A 385 -8.65 10.55 -18.62
C ARG A 385 -7.85 9.32 -19.03
N ALA A 386 -8.29 8.11 -18.66
CA ALA A 386 -7.66 6.87 -19.07
C ALA A 386 -7.95 6.57 -20.55
N ALA A 387 -9.21 6.66 -20.95
CA ALA A 387 -9.68 6.43 -22.31
C ALA A 387 -9.05 7.42 -23.31
N GLU A 388 -8.91 8.69 -22.94
CA GLU A 388 -8.22 9.72 -23.73
C GLU A 388 -6.73 9.43 -23.96
N ARG A 389 -6.09 8.73 -23.01
CA ARG A 389 -4.70 8.26 -23.15
C ARG A 389 -4.58 6.94 -23.93
N GLY A 390 -5.68 6.41 -24.46
CA GLY A 390 -5.72 5.17 -25.23
C GLY A 390 -5.86 3.91 -24.38
N ASP A 391 -6.22 4.02 -23.09
CA ASP A 391 -6.53 2.85 -22.27
C ASP A 391 -7.88 2.25 -22.70
N LEU A 392 -7.86 1.06 -23.31
CA LEU A 392 -9.07 0.41 -23.83
C LEU A 392 -9.99 -0.09 -22.71
N VAL A 393 -9.45 -0.45 -21.54
CA VAL A 393 -10.26 -0.83 -20.37
C VAL A 393 -10.92 0.41 -19.80
N GLY A 394 -10.19 1.53 -19.71
CA GLY A 394 -10.76 2.83 -19.37
C GLY A 394 -11.87 3.25 -20.34
N ALA A 395 -11.69 3.05 -21.64
CA ALA A 395 -12.70 3.33 -22.66
C ALA A 395 -13.94 2.44 -22.51
N PHE A 396 -13.77 1.14 -22.21
CA PHE A 396 -14.88 0.23 -21.93
C PHE A 396 -15.69 0.72 -20.73
N ASN A 397 -15.02 0.99 -19.60
CA ASN A 397 -15.69 1.43 -18.37
C ASN A 397 -16.37 2.79 -18.53
N LEU A 398 -15.77 3.73 -19.29
CA LEU A 398 -16.43 4.99 -19.64
C LEU A 398 -17.69 4.77 -20.48
N GLY A 399 -17.64 3.85 -21.44
CA GLY A 399 -18.81 3.44 -22.22
C GLY A 399 -19.93 2.90 -21.33
N VAL A 400 -19.59 2.09 -20.32
CA VAL A 400 -20.54 1.60 -19.31
C VAL A 400 -21.10 2.74 -18.46
N CYS A 401 -20.26 3.71 -18.05
CA CYS A 401 -20.74 4.88 -17.30
C CYS A 401 -21.79 5.67 -18.09
N PHE A 402 -21.57 5.90 -19.39
CA PHE A 402 -22.56 6.57 -20.23
C PHE A 402 -23.81 5.73 -20.48
N ASP A 403 -23.70 4.40 -20.62
CA ASP A 403 -24.85 3.52 -20.84
C ASP A 403 -25.76 3.42 -19.60
N GLN A 404 -25.16 3.45 -18.40
CA GLN A 404 -25.84 3.27 -17.11
C GLN A 404 -26.10 4.59 -16.36
N GLY A 405 -25.57 5.73 -16.84
CA GLY A 405 -25.69 7.03 -16.17
C GLY A 405 -24.85 7.13 -14.89
N VAL A 406 -23.72 6.43 -14.79
CA VAL A 406 -22.81 6.55 -13.65
C VAL A 406 -22.01 7.84 -13.78
N GLY A 407 -22.20 8.77 -12.84
CA GLY A 407 -21.51 10.07 -12.84
C GLY A 407 -22.08 11.01 -13.88
N GLY A 408 -23.40 10.98 -14.11
CA GLY A 408 -24.08 11.83 -15.08
C GLY A 408 -25.44 11.29 -15.48
N THR A 409 -25.85 11.58 -16.71
CA THR A 409 -27.07 11.03 -17.31
C THR A 409 -26.72 9.97 -18.36
N VAL A 410 -27.67 9.08 -18.66
CA VAL A 410 -27.52 8.12 -19.75
C VAL A 410 -27.31 8.84 -21.08
N ASP A 411 -26.26 8.45 -21.81
CA ASP A 411 -25.95 8.92 -23.16
C ASP A 411 -25.52 7.73 -24.03
N SER A 412 -26.49 7.15 -24.74
CA SER A 412 -26.23 5.99 -25.60
C SER A 412 -25.24 6.30 -26.74
N ARG A 413 -25.13 7.56 -27.19
CA ARG A 413 -24.26 7.94 -28.31
C ARG A 413 -22.80 7.95 -27.87
N GLU A 414 -22.51 8.57 -26.73
CA GLU A 414 -21.16 8.52 -26.17
C GLU A 414 -20.82 7.10 -25.69
N ALA A 415 -21.78 6.37 -25.12
CA ALA A 415 -21.58 4.96 -24.78
C ALA A 415 -21.13 4.14 -26.00
N ALA A 416 -21.83 4.24 -27.13
CA ALA A 416 -21.49 3.50 -28.33
C ALA A 416 -20.13 3.93 -28.93
N ARG A 417 -19.82 5.22 -28.88
CA ARG A 417 -18.53 5.77 -29.34
C ARG A 417 -17.34 5.20 -28.56
N TRP A 418 -17.46 5.14 -27.23
CA TRP A 418 -16.38 4.61 -26.38
C TRP A 418 -16.33 3.08 -26.41
N MET A 419 -17.48 2.41 -26.48
CA MET A 419 -17.56 0.96 -26.67
C MET A 419 -16.91 0.54 -28.01
N GLN A 420 -17.13 1.30 -29.09
CA GLN A 420 -16.47 1.09 -30.38
C GLN A 420 -14.94 1.15 -30.25
N LYS A 421 -14.41 2.19 -29.60
CA LYS A 421 -12.97 2.32 -29.37
C LYS A 421 -12.41 1.17 -28.55
N ALA A 422 -13.12 0.77 -27.48
CA ALA A 422 -12.69 -0.32 -26.63
C ALA A 422 -12.73 -1.69 -27.33
N ALA A 423 -13.64 -1.88 -28.29
CA ALA A 423 -13.80 -3.13 -29.04
C ALA A 423 -12.53 -3.55 -29.81
N ASP A 424 -11.60 -2.64 -30.08
CA ASP A 424 -10.32 -2.97 -30.72
C ASP A 424 -9.43 -3.92 -29.88
N GLY A 425 -9.65 -4.02 -28.56
CA GLY A 425 -8.86 -4.89 -27.70
C GLY A 425 -9.56 -5.46 -26.47
N VAL A 426 -10.81 -5.06 -26.19
CA VAL A 426 -11.60 -5.55 -25.05
C VAL A 426 -12.74 -6.43 -25.55
N VAL A 427 -12.70 -7.73 -25.24
CA VAL A 427 -13.69 -8.73 -25.68
C VAL A 427 -15.12 -8.36 -25.27
N ASN A 428 -15.32 -7.91 -24.03
CA ASN A 428 -16.63 -7.47 -23.56
C ASN A 428 -17.15 -6.28 -24.39
N ALA A 429 -16.27 -5.34 -24.76
CA ALA A 429 -16.66 -4.20 -25.58
C ALA A 429 -17.06 -4.61 -26.99
N GLN A 430 -16.41 -5.63 -27.57
CA GLN A 430 -16.79 -6.18 -28.88
C GLN A 430 -18.24 -6.70 -28.86
N PHE A 431 -18.58 -7.50 -27.85
CA PHE A 431 -19.94 -8.02 -27.69
C PHE A 431 -20.96 -6.91 -27.47
N TRP A 432 -20.69 -5.99 -26.53
CA TRP A 432 -21.63 -4.92 -26.20
C TRP A 432 -21.80 -3.91 -27.33
N TYR A 433 -20.71 -3.55 -28.03
CA TYR A 433 -20.80 -2.69 -29.21
C TYR A 433 -21.58 -3.37 -30.34
N GLY A 434 -21.34 -4.67 -30.56
CA GLY A 434 -22.13 -5.46 -31.50
C GLY A 434 -23.62 -5.44 -31.17
N LYS A 435 -23.99 -5.57 -29.88
CA LYS A 435 -25.39 -5.46 -29.43
C LYS A 435 -25.98 -4.07 -29.69
N MET A 436 -25.22 -3.01 -29.41
CA MET A 436 -25.64 -1.63 -29.69
C MET A 436 -25.86 -1.39 -31.20
N LEU A 437 -25.00 -1.94 -32.06
CA LEU A 437 -25.17 -1.89 -33.52
C LEU A 437 -26.39 -2.69 -34.00
N LEU A 438 -26.69 -3.83 -33.37
CA LEU A 438 -27.86 -4.63 -33.73
C LEU A 438 -29.18 -3.92 -33.39
N GLU A 439 -29.20 -3.26 -32.22
CA GLU A 439 -30.37 -2.55 -31.70
C GLU A 439 -30.51 -1.11 -32.24
N GLY A 440 -29.45 -0.55 -32.84
CA GLY A 440 -29.39 0.87 -33.20
C GLY A 440 -29.35 1.81 -31.98
N ARG A 441 -28.81 1.33 -30.86
CA ARG A 441 -28.73 2.10 -29.60
C ARG A 441 -27.52 3.02 -29.64
N GLY A 442 -27.76 4.31 -29.82
CA GLY A 442 -26.70 5.34 -29.86
C GLY A 442 -25.88 5.40 -31.16
N VAL A 443 -26.10 4.44 -32.06
CA VAL A 443 -25.51 4.35 -33.41
C VAL A 443 -26.58 3.93 -34.41
N HIS A 444 -26.36 4.18 -35.70
CA HIS A 444 -27.24 3.63 -36.73
C HIS A 444 -27.17 2.10 -36.68
N ALA A 445 -28.31 1.44 -36.78
CA ALA A 445 -28.35 -0.02 -36.79
C ALA A 445 -27.55 -0.56 -37.98
N ASP A 446 -26.60 -1.47 -37.71
CA ASP A 446 -25.81 -2.16 -38.71
C ASP A 446 -25.66 -3.62 -38.30
N PRO A 447 -26.64 -4.48 -38.66
CA PRO A 447 -26.60 -5.89 -38.30
C PRO A 447 -25.36 -6.62 -38.84
N ILE A 448 -24.79 -6.17 -39.96
CA ILE A 448 -23.61 -6.82 -40.55
C ILE A 448 -22.38 -6.56 -39.68
N GLN A 449 -22.15 -5.29 -39.30
CA GLN A 449 -21.07 -4.98 -38.36
C GLN A 449 -21.33 -5.53 -36.96
N ALA A 450 -22.59 -5.57 -36.52
CA ALA A 450 -22.96 -6.19 -35.26
C ALA A 450 -22.50 -7.66 -35.20
N MET A 451 -22.81 -8.42 -36.25
CA MET A 451 -22.38 -9.81 -36.38
C MET A 451 -20.86 -9.92 -36.33
N HIS A 452 -20.15 -9.08 -37.09
CA HIS A 452 -18.68 -9.11 -37.14
C HIS A 452 -18.04 -8.92 -35.75
N TRP A 453 -18.52 -7.96 -34.96
CA TRP A 453 -17.99 -7.72 -33.62
C TRP A 453 -18.38 -8.81 -32.62
N MET A 454 -19.62 -9.33 -32.69
CA MET A 454 -20.04 -10.44 -31.84
C MET A 454 -19.32 -11.75 -32.17
N GLU A 455 -19.01 -12.01 -33.45
CA GLU A 455 -18.21 -13.15 -33.90
C GLU A 455 -16.79 -13.07 -33.33
N LYS A 456 -16.14 -11.89 -33.38
CA LYS A 456 -14.82 -11.69 -32.75
C LYS A 456 -14.85 -12.01 -31.25
N ALA A 457 -15.88 -11.56 -30.53
CA ALA A 457 -16.02 -11.86 -29.10
C ALA A 457 -16.24 -13.36 -28.85
N ALA A 458 -17.03 -14.01 -29.71
CA ALA A 458 -17.29 -15.45 -29.64
C ALA A 458 -16.02 -16.29 -29.93
N GLU A 459 -15.22 -15.88 -30.91
CA GLU A 459 -13.92 -16.47 -31.24
C GLU A 459 -12.90 -16.32 -30.12
N ALA A 460 -12.97 -15.22 -29.36
CA ALA A 460 -12.19 -15.01 -28.14
C ALA A 460 -12.69 -15.83 -26.94
N GLY A 461 -13.75 -16.63 -27.10
CA GLY A 461 -14.25 -17.55 -26.07
C GLY A 461 -15.34 -16.97 -25.15
N MET A 462 -15.89 -15.80 -25.44
CA MET A 462 -16.98 -15.23 -24.64
C MET A 462 -18.26 -16.04 -24.85
N GLY A 463 -18.72 -16.74 -23.80
CA GLY A 463 -19.86 -17.65 -23.88
C GLY A 463 -21.17 -16.95 -24.28
N GLU A 464 -21.44 -15.75 -23.76
CA GLU A 464 -22.61 -14.95 -24.13
C GLU A 464 -22.60 -14.57 -25.61
N ALA A 465 -21.42 -14.24 -26.14
CA ALA A 465 -21.26 -13.93 -27.56
C ALA A 465 -21.47 -15.18 -28.43
N GLN A 466 -20.92 -16.34 -28.03
CA GLN A 466 -21.13 -17.60 -28.73
C GLN A 466 -22.63 -17.98 -28.80
N VAL A 467 -23.37 -17.82 -27.70
CA VAL A 467 -24.81 -18.06 -27.67
C VAL A 467 -25.57 -17.07 -28.56
N ALA A 468 -25.24 -15.78 -28.48
CA ALA A 468 -25.90 -14.74 -29.27
C ALA A 468 -25.67 -14.92 -30.78
N VAL A 469 -24.43 -15.16 -31.20
CA VAL A 469 -24.10 -15.42 -32.61
C VAL A 469 -24.77 -16.71 -33.08
N GLY A 470 -24.73 -17.78 -32.27
CA GLY A 470 -25.46 -19.01 -32.57
C GLY A 470 -26.94 -18.75 -32.83
N GLN A 471 -27.60 -17.93 -32.00
CA GLN A 471 -29.01 -17.59 -32.18
C GLN A 471 -29.28 -16.82 -33.47
N LEU A 472 -28.40 -15.87 -33.83
CA LEU A 472 -28.50 -15.11 -35.07
C LEU A 472 -28.37 -16.02 -36.30
N LEU A 473 -27.48 -17.01 -36.23
CA LEU A 473 -27.27 -18.00 -37.30
C LEU A 473 -28.41 -19.03 -37.41
N VAL A 474 -29.06 -19.39 -36.31
CA VAL A 474 -30.26 -20.27 -36.33
C VAL A 474 -31.46 -19.53 -36.93
N THR A 475 -31.70 -18.30 -36.47
CA THR A 475 -32.87 -17.53 -36.90
C THR A 475 -32.72 -16.97 -38.31
N GLY A 476 -31.48 -16.72 -38.75
CA GLY A 476 -31.19 -16.03 -40.00
C GLY A 476 -31.59 -14.56 -39.95
N GLN A 477 -31.63 -13.96 -38.75
CA GLN A 477 -32.05 -12.57 -38.55
C GLN A 477 -31.20 -11.57 -39.36
N ILE A 478 -29.96 -11.93 -39.67
CA ILE A 478 -29.02 -11.10 -40.42
C ILE A 478 -28.97 -11.60 -41.87
N ASN A 479 -29.52 -10.80 -42.79
CA ASN A 479 -29.57 -11.06 -44.22
C ASN A 479 -30.28 -12.36 -44.65
N GLY A 480 -31.08 -12.98 -43.78
CA GLY A 480 -31.86 -14.17 -44.11
C GLY A 480 -31.05 -15.47 -44.26
N ARG A 481 -29.74 -15.44 -43.99
CA ARG A 481 -28.86 -16.60 -44.13
C ARG A 481 -28.77 -17.35 -42.82
N LYS A 482 -29.17 -18.63 -42.83
CA LYS A 482 -29.02 -19.53 -41.70
C LYS A 482 -27.76 -20.37 -41.85
N ASP A 483 -27.07 -20.62 -40.75
CA ASP A 483 -25.97 -21.57 -40.67
C ASP A 483 -26.08 -22.40 -39.39
N HIS A 484 -26.93 -23.42 -39.47
CA HIS A 484 -27.17 -24.33 -38.35
C HIS A 484 -25.91 -25.12 -37.98
N GLY A 485 -25.02 -25.41 -38.93
CA GLY A 485 -23.77 -26.12 -38.66
C GLY A 485 -22.84 -25.28 -37.76
N ARG A 486 -22.60 -24.03 -38.16
CA ARG A 486 -21.77 -23.10 -37.37
C ARG A 486 -22.41 -22.75 -36.02
N ALA A 487 -23.73 -22.54 -35.98
CA ALA A 487 -24.44 -22.34 -34.72
C ALA A 487 -24.22 -23.49 -33.74
N MET A 488 -24.17 -24.74 -34.24
CA MET A 488 -23.96 -25.93 -33.44
C MET A 488 -22.58 -25.97 -32.81
N GLU A 489 -21.56 -25.57 -33.57
CA GLU A 489 -20.19 -25.47 -33.08
C GLU A 489 -20.07 -24.44 -31.94
N LEU A 490 -20.68 -23.26 -32.12
CA LEU A 490 -20.68 -22.19 -31.13
C LEU A 490 -21.42 -22.60 -29.85
N TYR A 491 -22.62 -23.17 -29.97
CA TYR A 491 -23.35 -23.68 -28.81
C TYR A 491 -22.59 -24.82 -28.11
N ARG A 492 -21.90 -25.69 -28.86
CA ARG A 492 -21.06 -26.74 -28.26
C ARG A 492 -19.91 -26.14 -27.45
N ALA A 493 -19.17 -25.18 -28.00
CA ALA A 493 -18.08 -24.51 -27.30
C ALA A 493 -18.55 -23.83 -25.99
N ALA A 494 -19.66 -23.10 -26.05
CA ALA A 494 -20.24 -22.44 -24.89
C ALA A 494 -20.76 -23.45 -23.84
N ALA A 495 -21.43 -24.53 -24.29
CA ALA A 495 -21.95 -25.59 -23.42
C ALA A 495 -20.83 -26.36 -22.71
N GLU A 496 -19.73 -26.66 -23.40
CA GLU A 496 -18.55 -27.31 -22.83
C GLU A 496 -17.85 -26.43 -21.78
N SER A 497 -17.97 -25.11 -21.93
CA SER A 497 -17.49 -24.11 -20.96
C SER A 497 -18.47 -23.87 -19.80
N GLY A 498 -19.58 -24.61 -19.74
CA GLY A 498 -20.55 -24.55 -18.65
C GLY A 498 -21.74 -23.61 -18.86
N ASN A 499 -21.89 -22.97 -20.04
CA ASN A 499 -23.02 -22.09 -20.30
C ASN A 499 -24.33 -22.90 -20.44
N VAL A 500 -25.27 -22.64 -19.53
CA VAL A 500 -26.52 -23.42 -19.40
C VAL A 500 -27.46 -23.20 -20.59
N ASP A 501 -27.58 -21.97 -21.09
CA ASP A 501 -28.43 -21.65 -22.24
C ASP A 501 -27.90 -22.30 -23.52
N ALA A 502 -26.57 -22.34 -23.68
CA ALA A 502 -25.93 -23.05 -24.77
C ALA A 502 -26.19 -24.57 -24.71
N MET A 503 -26.17 -25.17 -23.53
CA MET A 503 -26.52 -26.60 -23.36
C MET A 503 -27.95 -26.88 -23.83
N PHE A 504 -28.91 -26.02 -23.46
CA PHE A 504 -30.29 -26.13 -23.92
C PHE A 504 -30.41 -25.96 -25.44
N SER A 505 -29.80 -24.91 -26.00
CA SER A 505 -29.85 -24.63 -27.45
C SER A 505 -29.20 -25.73 -28.28
N LEU A 506 -28.06 -26.28 -27.82
CA LEU A 506 -27.40 -27.41 -28.45
C LEU A 506 -28.29 -28.67 -28.43
N ALA A 507 -28.95 -28.93 -27.29
CA ALA A 507 -29.88 -30.04 -27.16
C ALA A 507 -31.08 -29.91 -28.12
N ALA A 508 -31.65 -28.70 -28.21
CA ALA A 508 -32.72 -28.39 -29.15
C ALA A 508 -32.29 -28.64 -30.61
N MET A 509 -31.08 -28.23 -30.99
CA MET A 509 -30.56 -28.45 -32.34
C MET A 509 -30.38 -29.94 -32.68
N TYR A 510 -29.90 -30.75 -31.74
CA TYR A 510 -29.85 -32.21 -31.90
C TYR A 510 -31.24 -32.86 -31.94
N GLY A 511 -32.26 -32.21 -31.37
CA GLY A 511 -33.63 -32.71 -31.31
C GLY A 511 -34.41 -32.65 -32.62
N GLY A 512 -33.85 -32.02 -33.65
CA GLY A 512 -34.44 -31.93 -35.01
C GLY A 512 -35.05 -30.57 -35.32
N GLY A 513 -35.49 -30.38 -36.57
CA GLY A 513 -36.07 -29.11 -37.05
C GLY A 513 -35.07 -28.10 -37.62
N HIS A 514 -33.81 -28.49 -37.75
CA HIS A 514 -32.72 -27.70 -38.32
C HIS A 514 -31.98 -28.48 -39.41
N ASP A 515 -31.23 -27.79 -40.26
CA ASP A 515 -30.43 -28.39 -41.35
C ASP A 515 -29.15 -29.07 -40.85
N VAL A 516 -29.24 -29.79 -39.72
CA VAL A 516 -28.18 -30.61 -39.12
C VAL A 516 -28.74 -32.00 -38.79
N PRO A 517 -27.90 -33.06 -38.82
CA PRO A 517 -28.38 -34.40 -38.49
C PRO A 517 -28.96 -34.48 -37.08
N GLU A 518 -30.16 -35.02 -36.97
CA GLU A 518 -30.83 -35.28 -35.70
C GLU A 518 -30.07 -36.35 -34.89
N ASN A 519 -29.91 -36.12 -33.60
CA ASN A 519 -29.34 -37.08 -32.66
C ASN A 519 -30.00 -36.94 -31.29
N ARG A 520 -31.16 -37.59 -31.13
CA ARG A 520 -31.97 -37.52 -29.90
C ARG A 520 -31.26 -38.03 -28.65
N VAL A 521 -30.29 -38.93 -28.79
CA VAL A 521 -29.48 -39.42 -27.67
C VAL A 521 -28.59 -38.30 -27.14
N GLU A 522 -27.91 -37.57 -28.03
CA GLU A 522 -27.12 -36.39 -27.64
C GLU A 522 -28.02 -35.25 -27.14
N ALA A 523 -29.17 -35.03 -27.77
CA ALA A 523 -30.15 -34.06 -27.29
C ALA A 523 -30.54 -34.32 -25.82
N GLN A 524 -30.91 -35.56 -25.49
CA GLN A 524 -31.28 -35.93 -24.12
C GLN A 524 -30.14 -35.73 -23.13
N LYS A 525 -28.89 -36.06 -23.49
CA LYS A 525 -27.71 -35.83 -22.64
C LYS A 525 -27.52 -34.36 -22.31
N TRP A 526 -27.65 -33.47 -23.30
CA TRP A 526 -27.49 -32.04 -23.08
C TRP A 526 -28.67 -31.41 -22.35
N PHE A 527 -29.91 -31.84 -22.63
CA PHE A 527 -31.07 -31.45 -21.81
C PHE A 527 -30.89 -31.87 -20.36
N MET A 528 -30.37 -33.07 -20.09
CA MET A 528 -30.09 -33.53 -18.73
C MET A 528 -29.08 -32.66 -17.99
N LYS A 529 -27.95 -32.31 -18.62
CA LYS A 529 -26.96 -31.40 -18.02
C LYS A 529 -27.56 -30.03 -17.69
N ALA A 530 -28.27 -29.42 -18.65
CA ALA A 530 -28.91 -28.11 -18.45
C ALA A 530 -30.00 -28.16 -17.35
N ALA A 531 -30.79 -29.24 -17.32
CA ALA A 531 -31.85 -29.44 -16.33
C ALA A 531 -31.31 -29.59 -14.90
N GLN A 532 -30.18 -30.29 -14.73
CA GLN A 532 -29.47 -30.45 -13.45
C GLN A 532 -28.90 -29.13 -12.94
N LEU A 533 -28.52 -28.22 -13.85
CA LEU A 533 -28.09 -26.85 -13.52
C LEU A 533 -29.28 -25.88 -13.36
N GLY A 534 -30.51 -26.38 -13.36
CA GLY A 534 -31.71 -25.62 -13.02
C GLY A 534 -32.46 -24.99 -14.19
N ASN A 535 -32.09 -25.24 -15.45
CA ASN A 535 -32.80 -24.65 -16.58
C ASN A 535 -34.21 -25.24 -16.75
N GLY A 536 -35.26 -24.44 -16.49
CA GLY A 536 -36.65 -24.90 -16.52
C GLY A 536 -37.14 -25.40 -17.88
N LEU A 537 -36.68 -24.82 -19.00
CA LEU A 537 -37.04 -25.29 -20.34
C LEU A 537 -36.37 -26.64 -20.66
N ALA A 538 -35.13 -26.84 -20.21
CA ALA A 538 -34.44 -28.12 -20.33
C ALA A 538 -35.12 -29.20 -19.48
N GLN A 539 -35.62 -28.86 -18.29
CA GLN A 539 -36.39 -29.78 -17.44
C GLN A 539 -37.69 -30.22 -18.13
N LEU A 540 -38.44 -29.29 -18.72
CA LEU A 540 -39.62 -29.59 -19.54
C LEU A 540 -39.28 -30.55 -20.69
N MET A 541 -38.23 -30.21 -21.45
CA MET A 541 -37.84 -31.00 -22.63
C MET A 541 -37.32 -32.38 -22.25
N LEU A 542 -36.54 -32.51 -21.17
CA LEU A 542 -36.09 -33.79 -20.65
C LEU A 542 -37.27 -34.67 -20.21
N GLY A 543 -38.26 -34.08 -19.52
CA GLY A 543 -39.50 -34.75 -19.17
C GLY A 543 -40.22 -35.31 -20.39
N ARG A 544 -40.40 -34.49 -21.44
CA ARG A 544 -40.99 -34.92 -22.72
C ARG A 544 -40.18 -36.05 -23.39
N TYR A 545 -38.85 -35.97 -23.37
CA TYR A 545 -37.96 -37.00 -23.95
C TYR A 545 -38.11 -38.34 -23.25
N LEU A 546 -38.17 -38.34 -21.91
CA LEU A 546 -38.31 -39.55 -21.09
C LEU A 546 -39.72 -40.15 -21.20
N ILE A 547 -40.77 -39.34 -21.17
CA ILE A 547 -42.16 -39.84 -21.24
C ILE A 547 -42.48 -40.43 -22.62
N ARG A 548 -42.02 -39.78 -23.69
CA ARG A 548 -42.32 -40.20 -25.07
C ARG A 548 -41.29 -41.17 -25.65
N GLY A 549 -40.25 -41.50 -24.89
CA GLY A 549 -39.17 -42.39 -25.34
C GLY A 549 -38.41 -41.86 -26.56
N LEU A 550 -38.26 -40.54 -26.69
CA LEU A 550 -37.70 -39.91 -27.90
C LEU A 550 -36.26 -40.35 -28.18
N ALA A 551 -35.50 -40.69 -27.15
CA ALA A 551 -34.14 -41.22 -27.25
C ALA A 551 -34.06 -42.76 -27.16
N GLY A 552 -35.19 -43.46 -27.35
CA GLY A 552 -35.26 -44.93 -27.45
C GLY A 552 -35.63 -45.67 -26.16
N VAL A 553 -35.65 -44.99 -25.00
CA VAL A 553 -36.08 -45.58 -23.72
C VAL A 553 -37.12 -44.67 -23.07
N THR A 554 -38.24 -45.26 -22.66
CA THR A 554 -39.30 -44.57 -21.92
C THR A 554 -39.08 -44.70 -20.41
N ASP A 555 -39.17 -43.59 -19.69
CA ASP A 555 -39.16 -43.53 -18.23
C ASP A 555 -40.18 -42.50 -17.74
N LEU A 556 -41.39 -42.99 -17.42
CA LEU A 556 -42.51 -42.13 -17.00
C LEU A 556 -42.27 -41.52 -15.61
N GLN A 557 -41.62 -42.25 -14.70
CA GLN A 557 -41.40 -41.77 -13.35
C GLN A 557 -40.38 -40.64 -13.32
N GLU A 558 -39.22 -40.86 -13.96
CA GLU A 558 -38.18 -39.83 -14.03
C GLU A 558 -38.64 -38.65 -14.88
N GLY A 559 -39.35 -38.91 -15.99
CA GLY A 559 -39.95 -37.87 -16.80
C GLY A 559 -40.93 -36.97 -16.02
N ARG A 560 -41.80 -37.56 -15.19
CA ARG A 560 -42.70 -36.81 -14.30
C ARG A 560 -41.93 -35.91 -13.33
N LYS A 561 -40.85 -36.40 -12.69
CA LYS A 561 -40.06 -35.58 -11.75
C LYS A 561 -39.51 -34.32 -12.41
N TRP A 562 -38.97 -34.44 -13.62
CA TRP A 562 -38.45 -33.28 -14.34
C TRP A 562 -39.54 -32.29 -14.75
N LEU A 563 -40.74 -32.77 -15.12
CA LEU A 563 -41.89 -31.88 -15.34
C LEU A 563 -42.34 -31.17 -14.07
N GLU A 564 -42.34 -31.83 -12.90
CA GLU A 564 -42.66 -31.17 -11.62
C GLU A 564 -41.63 -30.09 -11.26
N HIS A 565 -40.34 -30.34 -11.52
CA HIS A 565 -39.30 -29.30 -11.38
C HIS A 565 -39.55 -28.10 -12.31
N ALA A 566 -39.90 -28.34 -13.57
CA ALA A 566 -40.24 -27.27 -14.51
C ALA A 566 -41.50 -26.51 -14.08
N LYS A 567 -42.52 -27.21 -13.57
CA LYS A 567 -43.74 -26.61 -13.02
C LYS A 567 -43.45 -25.74 -11.79
N ALA A 568 -42.57 -26.18 -10.89
CA ALA A 568 -42.16 -25.40 -9.73
C ALA A 568 -41.46 -24.08 -10.13
N GLN A 569 -40.89 -24.02 -11.33
CA GLN A 569 -40.32 -22.81 -11.93
C GLN A 569 -41.34 -21.98 -12.74
N GLY A 570 -42.62 -22.36 -12.75
CA GLY A 570 -43.69 -21.62 -13.43
C GLY A 570 -43.79 -21.87 -14.94
N ILE A 571 -43.22 -22.96 -15.46
CA ILE A 571 -43.32 -23.30 -16.89
C ILE A 571 -44.71 -23.91 -17.17
N ALA A 572 -45.62 -23.11 -17.75
CA ALA A 572 -47.02 -23.49 -18.00
C ALA A 572 -47.19 -24.79 -18.83
N ASP A 573 -46.32 -24.99 -19.83
CA ASP A 573 -46.31 -26.20 -20.66
C ASP A 573 -46.08 -27.49 -19.85
N ALA A 574 -45.35 -27.41 -18.72
CA ALA A 574 -45.07 -28.57 -17.89
C ALA A 574 -46.33 -29.05 -17.15
N GLU A 575 -47.18 -28.13 -16.72
CA GLU A 575 -48.46 -28.45 -16.08
C GLU A 575 -49.41 -29.15 -17.04
N ALA A 576 -49.49 -28.67 -18.29
CA ALA A 576 -50.29 -29.31 -19.32
C ALA A 576 -49.80 -30.74 -19.65
N GLU A 577 -48.47 -30.96 -19.72
CA GLU A 577 -47.92 -32.29 -19.94
C GLU A 577 -48.18 -33.24 -18.76
N LEU A 578 -48.13 -32.74 -17.51
CA LEU A 578 -48.46 -33.54 -16.32
C LEU A 578 -49.93 -33.96 -16.30
N ILE A 579 -50.87 -33.05 -16.59
CA ILE A 579 -52.31 -33.36 -16.68
C ILE A 579 -52.58 -34.41 -17.76
N ASN A 580 -51.94 -34.28 -18.92
CA ASN A 580 -52.07 -35.26 -20.00
C ASN A 580 -51.50 -36.63 -19.61
N LEU A 581 -50.40 -36.65 -18.84
CA LEU A 581 -49.80 -37.88 -18.33
C LEU A 581 -50.72 -38.57 -17.31
N ASP A 582 -51.37 -37.81 -16.43
CA ASP A 582 -52.35 -38.32 -15.46
C ASP A 582 -53.59 -38.90 -16.16
N ALA A 583 -54.11 -38.21 -17.19
CA ALA A 583 -55.26 -38.67 -17.95
C ALA A 583 -54.99 -39.92 -18.82
N ALA A 584 -53.71 -40.22 -19.10
CA ALA A 584 -53.29 -41.36 -19.92
C ALA A 584 -53.06 -42.65 -19.10
N GLN A 585 -53.06 -42.59 -17.77
CA GLN A 585 -53.08 -43.77 -16.91
C GLN A 585 -54.55 -44.09 -16.58
N PRO A 586 -55.15 -45.18 -17.12
CA PRO A 586 -56.48 -45.58 -16.69
C PRO A 586 -56.42 -45.98 -15.21
N ASP A 587 -57.43 -45.59 -14.43
CA ASP A 587 -57.61 -45.98 -13.03
C ASP A 587 -57.42 -47.50 -12.90
N GLU A 588 -56.30 -47.93 -12.32
CA GLU A 588 -56.16 -49.27 -11.76
C GLU A 588 -56.85 -49.28 -10.40
N ASP A 589 -58.18 -49.16 -10.41
CA ASP A 589 -59.04 -49.47 -9.26
C ASP A 589 -60.46 -49.78 -9.78
N ASP A 590 -60.67 -51.05 -10.17
CA ASP A 590 -61.97 -51.74 -10.17
C ASP A 590 -61.78 -53.22 -9.83
#